data_AF-A0A453H5H2-F1
#
_entry.id   AF-A0A453H5H2-F1
#
_cell.length_a   1.000
_cell.length_b   1.000
_cell.length_c   1.000
_cell.angle_alpha   90.00
_cell.angle_beta   90.00
_cell.angle_gamma   90.00
#
_symmetry.space_group_name_H-M   'P 1'
#
loop_
_entity.id
_entity.type
_entity.pdbx_description
1 polymer ?
#
loop_
_entity_poly.entity_id
_entity_poly.type
_entity_poly.pdbx_seq_one_letter_code
_entity_poly.pdbx_strand_id
1 'polypeptide(L)'
;MAYDNSVSALGKICQFHRDSIDASQVIPAWLSCLPLKNDLVEAKIVHEQMCAMLEKSDSELLGHNNQHLPKIVSTFAEILCAGKDLATEQTASKIVNLLRQLQTTLPPSVLASTWSTLQPQQQLALQSVLTS
;
A
#
# COMPACT_ATOMS: atom_id res chain seq x y z
N MET A 1 13.36 8.15 -11.57
CA MET A 1 13.61 9.56 -11.16
C MET A 1 12.43 10.46 -11.52
N ALA A 2 12.27 10.97 -12.75
CA ALA A 2 11.17 11.92 -13.05
C ALA A 2 9.75 11.33 -12.83
N TYR A 3 9.53 10.09 -13.25
CA TYR A 3 8.28 9.36 -13.02
C TYR A 3 8.02 9.15 -11.52
N ASP A 4 8.97 8.56 -10.78
CA ASP A 4 8.90 8.32 -9.34
C ASP A 4 8.60 9.60 -8.55
N ASN A 5 9.30 10.70 -8.87
CA ASN A 5 9.04 12.02 -8.29
C ASN A 5 7.61 12.50 -8.55
N SER A 6 7.10 12.29 -9.76
CA SER A 6 5.73 12.68 -10.13
C SER A 6 4.69 11.85 -9.37
N VAL A 7 4.92 10.55 -9.18
CA VAL A 7 4.05 9.66 -8.39
C VAL A 7 4.07 10.03 -6.91
N SER A 8 5.24 10.36 -6.36
CA SER A 8 5.39 10.87 -4.99
C SER A 8 4.69 12.21 -4.78
N ALA A 9 4.82 13.13 -5.74
CA ALA A 9 4.08 14.40 -5.72
C ALA A 9 2.56 14.17 -5.78
N LEU A 10 2.09 13.25 -6.62
CA LEU A 10 0.68 12.89 -6.70
C LEU A 10 0.15 12.32 -5.38
N GLY A 11 0.94 11.49 -4.69
CA GLY A 11 0.62 10.99 -3.35
C GLY A 11 0.43 12.13 -2.34
N LYS A 12 1.33 13.12 -2.34
CA LYS A 12 1.22 14.35 -1.51
C LYS A 12 -0.05 15.13 -1.81
N ILE A 13 -0.45 15.25 -3.09
CA ILE A 13 -1.72 15.87 -3.45
C ILE A 13 -2.90 15.04 -2.92
N CYS A 14 -2.90 13.72 -3.09
CA CYS A 14 -3.94 12.83 -2.57
C CYS A 14 -4.10 12.93 -1.04
N GLN A 15 -3.00 13.14 -0.32
CA GLN A 15 -2.99 13.22 1.14
C GLN A 15 -3.37 14.60 1.69
N PHE A 16 -2.85 15.68 1.10
CA PHE A 16 -2.94 17.03 1.68
C PHE A 16 -3.89 17.97 0.94
N HIS A 17 -4.22 17.67 -0.31
CA HIS A 17 -5.06 18.51 -1.17
C HIS A 17 -6.17 17.69 -1.83
N ARG A 18 -6.71 16.70 -1.09
CA ARG A 18 -7.72 15.79 -1.60
C ARG A 18 -8.97 16.51 -2.13
N ASP A 19 -9.43 17.53 -1.41
CA ASP A 19 -10.62 18.30 -1.78
C ASP A 19 -10.45 19.09 -3.10
N SER A 20 -9.21 19.20 -3.60
CA SER A 20 -8.88 19.89 -4.85
C SER A 20 -8.82 18.96 -6.07
N ILE A 21 -9.09 17.65 -5.91
CA ILE A 21 -9.01 16.65 -6.97
C ILE A 21 -10.23 15.73 -6.98
N ASP A 22 -10.48 15.09 -8.12
CA ASP A 22 -11.40 13.94 -8.16
C ASP A 22 -10.70 12.70 -7.59
N ALA A 23 -10.82 12.50 -6.27
CA ALA A 23 -10.21 11.40 -5.55
C ALA A 23 -10.61 10.03 -6.12
N SER A 24 -11.83 9.91 -6.66
CA SER A 24 -12.34 8.65 -7.24
C SER A 24 -11.58 8.20 -8.49
N GLN A 25 -10.94 9.13 -9.20
CA GLN A 25 -10.11 8.87 -10.39
C GLN A 25 -8.62 8.85 -10.05
N VAL A 26 -8.18 9.79 -9.22
CA VAL A 26 -6.75 10.02 -8.98
C VAL A 26 -6.14 8.99 -8.03
N ILE A 27 -6.86 8.58 -6.97
CA ILE A 27 -6.34 7.58 -6.02
C ILE A 27 -6.10 6.22 -6.71
N PRO A 28 -7.03 5.66 -7.50
CA PRO A 28 -6.76 4.41 -8.22
C PRO A 28 -5.57 4.53 -9.18
N ALA A 29 -5.45 5.66 -9.89
CA ALA A 29 -4.33 5.90 -10.79
C ALA A 29 -3.01 5.94 -10.03
N TRP A 30 -2.94 6.67 -8.92
CA TRP A 30 -1.76 6.72 -8.05
C TRP A 30 -1.39 5.34 -7.48
N LEU A 31 -2.37 4.60 -6.94
CA LEU A 31 -2.15 3.23 -6.44
C LEU A 31 -1.61 2.30 -7.52
N SER A 32 -2.08 2.43 -8.77
CA SER A 32 -1.62 1.59 -9.89
C SER A 32 -0.11 1.74 -10.16
N CYS A 33 0.46 2.90 -9.84
CA CYS A 33 1.87 3.21 -10.01
C CYS A 33 2.79 2.60 -8.94
N LEU A 34 2.24 2.07 -7.84
CA LEU A 34 3.01 1.56 -6.70
C LEU A 34 3.23 0.03 -6.77
N PRO A 35 4.30 -0.50 -6.15
CA PRO A 35 5.37 0.22 -5.47
C PRO A 35 6.33 0.90 -6.45
N LEU A 36 6.96 1.98 -6.01
CA LEU A 36 8.11 2.55 -6.73
C LEU A 36 9.37 1.73 -6.43
N LYS A 37 10.24 1.59 -7.44
CA LYS A 37 11.42 0.72 -7.34
C LYS A 37 12.70 1.33 -7.90
N ASN A 38 12.61 2.42 -8.65
CA ASN A 38 13.77 2.96 -9.36
C ASN A 38 14.47 4.02 -8.51
N ASP A 39 13.71 4.98 -7.99
CA ASP A 39 14.21 5.99 -7.07
C ASP A 39 13.95 5.56 -5.63
N LEU A 40 14.95 4.94 -4.99
CA LEU A 40 14.79 4.35 -3.66
C LEU A 40 14.49 5.39 -2.57
N VAL A 41 14.88 6.65 -2.77
CA VAL A 41 14.58 7.73 -1.84
C VAL A 41 13.09 8.04 -1.92
N GLU A 42 12.57 8.27 -3.12
CA GLU A 42 11.13 8.51 -3.32
C GLU A 42 10.27 7.30 -3.00
N ALA A 43 10.76 6.08 -3.26
CA ALA A 43 10.09 4.85 -2.85
C ALA A 43 9.83 4.82 -1.34
N LYS A 44 10.86 5.10 -0.54
CA LYS A 44 10.72 5.14 0.93
C LYS A 44 9.73 6.22 1.38
N ILE A 45 9.75 7.39 0.75
CA ILE A 45 8.83 8.49 1.05
C ILE A 45 7.38 8.09 0.72
N VAL A 46 7.12 7.61 -0.49
CA VAL A 46 5.75 7.32 -0.94
C VAL A 46 5.14 6.11 -0.22
N HIS A 47 5.95 5.09 0.12
CA HIS A 47 5.47 3.91 0.85
C HIS A 47 5.17 4.23 2.32
N GLU A 48 5.94 5.12 2.96
CA GLU A 48 5.62 5.64 4.29
C GLU A 48 4.32 6.44 4.25
N GLN A 49 4.18 7.31 3.25
CA GLN A 49 2.96 8.09 3.03
C GLN A 49 1.73 7.21 2.85
N MET A 50 1.81 6.14 2.07
CA MET A 50 0.73 5.16 1.89
C MET A 50 0.32 4.54 3.23
N CYS A 51 1.28 4.19 4.09
CA CYS A 51 0.98 3.70 5.44
C CYS A 51 0.26 4.77 6.27
N ALA A 52 0.77 6.01 6.27
CA ALA A 52 0.18 7.11 7.03
C ALA A 52 -1.26 7.44 6.61
N MET A 53 -1.60 7.27 5.33
CA MET A 53 -2.98 7.42 4.86
C MET A 53 -3.86 6.28 5.39
N LEU A 54 -3.42 5.02 5.32
CA LEU A 54 -4.18 3.88 5.85
C LEU A 54 -4.34 3.92 7.38
N GLU A 55 -3.32 4.34 8.13
CA GLU A 55 -3.37 4.50 9.59
C GLU A 55 -4.44 5.51 10.02
N LYS A 56 -4.69 6.54 9.21
CA LYS A 56 -5.76 7.54 9.44
C LYS A 56 -7.16 7.02 9.07
N SER A 57 -7.30 5.72 8.79
CA SER A 57 -8.56 5.07 8.41
C SER A 57 -9.20 5.71 7.18
N ASP A 58 -8.38 6.02 6.19
CA ASP A 58 -8.77 6.63 4.94
C ASP A 58 -9.62 5.67 4.10
N SER A 59 -10.94 5.70 4.30
CA SER A 59 -11.89 4.81 3.64
C SER A 59 -11.89 4.93 2.12
N GLU A 60 -11.56 6.11 1.58
CA GLU A 60 -11.48 6.33 0.14
C GLU A 60 -10.24 5.66 -0.46
N LEU A 61 -9.16 5.53 0.30
CA LEU A 61 -7.98 4.80 -0.12
C LEU A 61 -8.28 3.30 -0.32
N LEU A 62 -9.05 2.69 0.59
CA LEU A 62 -9.55 1.32 0.43
C LEU A 62 -10.57 1.21 -0.72
N GLY A 63 -11.25 2.30 -1.03
CA GLY A 63 -12.28 2.39 -2.06
C GLY A 63 -13.60 1.76 -1.63
N HIS A 64 -14.63 1.95 -2.44
CA HIS A 64 -15.95 1.36 -2.19
C HIS A 64 -15.85 -0.17 -2.08
N ASN A 65 -16.44 -0.75 -1.03
CA ASN A 65 -16.36 -2.20 -0.73
C ASN A 65 -14.93 -2.76 -0.75
N ASN A 66 -13.93 -1.98 -0.34
CA ASN A 66 -12.52 -2.37 -0.31
C ASN A 66 -11.95 -2.75 -1.70
N GLN A 67 -12.48 -2.18 -2.78
CA GLN A 67 -12.06 -2.52 -4.15
C GLN A 67 -10.56 -2.35 -4.41
N HIS A 68 -9.86 -1.46 -3.68
CA HIS A 68 -8.42 -1.25 -3.85
C HIS A 68 -7.55 -2.16 -2.98
N LEU A 69 -8.17 -2.93 -2.08
CA LEU A 69 -7.47 -3.78 -1.13
C LEU A 69 -6.51 -4.79 -1.79
N PRO A 70 -6.86 -5.49 -2.89
CA PRO A 70 -5.92 -6.38 -3.57
C PRO A 70 -4.63 -5.69 -4.02
N LYS A 71 -4.75 -4.47 -4.56
CA LYS A 71 -3.59 -3.69 -5.00
C LYS A 71 -2.74 -3.26 -3.81
N ILE A 72 -3.37 -2.75 -2.74
CA ILE A 72 -2.70 -2.33 -1.51
C ILE A 72 -1.89 -3.49 -0.90
N VAL A 73 -2.52 -4.65 -0.74
CA VAL A 73 -1.87 -5.84 -0.14
C VAL A 73 -0.74 -6.36 -1.04
N SER A 74 -0.92 -6.36 -2.36
CA SER A 74 0.14 -6.75 -3.30
C SER A 74 1.35 -5.82 -3.23
N THR A 75 1.11 -4.50 -3.19
CA THR A 75 2.17 -3.50 -3.00
C THR A 75 2.91 -3.71 -1.67
N PHE A 76 2.19 -3.94 -0.58
CA PHE A 76 2.81 -4.22 0.73
C PHE A 76 3.63 -5.51 0.75
N ALA A 77 3.11 -6.60 0.19
CA ALA A 77 3.84 -7.86 0.11
C ALA A 77 5.12 -7.70 -0.72
N GLU A 78 5.07 -6.95 -1.83
CA GLU A 78 6.25 -6.67 -2.64
C GLU A 78 7.30 -5.82 -1.91
N ILE A 79 6.89 -4.80 -1.16
CA ILE A 79 7.79 -3.99 -0.34
C ILE A 79 8.48 -4.87 0.71
N LEU A 80 7.73 -5.75 1.38
CA LEU A 80 8.27 -6.67 2.38
C LEU A 80 9.25 -7.69 1.75
N CYS A 81 8.97 -8.17 0.55
CA CYS A 81 9.90 -9.05 -0.19
C CYS A 81 11.21 -8.34 -0.57
N ALA A 82 11.17 -7.04 -0.88
CA ALA A 82 12.34 -6.26 -1.27
C ALA A 82 13.18 -5.77 -0.07
N GLY A 83 12.67 -5.88 1.16
CA GLY A 83 13.40 -5.50 2.36
C GLY A 83 13.72 -4.00 2.46
N LYS A 84 14.96 -3.65 2.84
CA LYS A 84 15.38 -2.27 3.18
C LYS A 84 15.55 -1.35 1.97
N ASP A 85 15.40 -1.88 0.75
CA ASP A 85 15.56 -1.11 -0.47
C ASP A 85 14.36 -0.19 -0.69
N LEU A 86 13.14 -0.72 -0.54
CA LEU A 86 11.90 0.00 -0.83
C LEU A 86 11.27 0.67 0.39
N ALA A 87 11.68 0.29 1.60
CA ALA A 87 11.12 0.81 2.85
C ALA A 87 12.18 0.92 3.95
N THR A 88 11.94 1.82 4.90
CA THR A 88 12.67 1.82 6.18
C THR A 88 12.15 0.68 7.06
N GLU A 89 12.92 0.28 8.08
CA GLU A 89 12.46 -0.73 9.05
C GLU A 89 11.17 -0.31 9.78
N GLN A 90 11.05 0.99 10.08
CA GLN A 90 9.84 1.56 10.66
C GLN A 90 8.65 1.42 9.70
N THR A 91 8.84 1.74 8.42
CA THR A 91 7.77 1.60 7.41
C THR A 91 7.38 0.15 7.21
N ALA A 92 8.35 -0.78 7.15
CA ALA A 92 8.07 -2.21 7.09
C ALA A 92 7.26 -2.67 8.31
N SER A 93 7.61 -2.20 9.51
CA SER A 93 6.86 -2.49 10.74
C SER A 93 5.44 -1.94 10.71
N LYS A 94 5.22 -0.72 10.18
CA LYS A 94 3.88 -0.16 9.96
C LYS A 94 3.07 -1.02 9.00
N ILE A 95 3.67 -1.47 7.90
CA ILE A 95 3.03 -2.36 6.92
C ILE A 95 2.57 -3.66 7.60
N VAL A 96 3.43 -4.28 8.40
CA VAL A 96 3.07 -5.51 9.16
C VAL A 96 1.86 -5.26 10.05
N ASN A 97 1.85 -4.17 10.81
CA ASN A 97 0.75 -3.85 11.71
C ASN A 97 -0.57 -3.59 10.96
N LEU A 98 -0.51 -2.86 9.83
CA LEU A 98 -1.66 -2.63 8.97
C LEU A 98 -2.21 -3.94 8.40
N LEU A 99 -1.35 -4.85 7.93
CA LEU A 99 -1.78 -6.16 7.42
C LEU A 99 -2.47 -7.01 8.50
N ARG A 100 -1.95 -6.98 9.74
CA ARG A 100 -2.59 -7.65 10.90
C ARG A 100 -3.93 -7.02 11.26
N GLN A 101 -4.02 -5.69 11.22
CA GLN A 101 -5.29 -4.99 11.44
C GLN A 101 -6.31 -5.33 10.37
N LEU A 102 -5.92 -5.41 9.10
CA LEU A 102 -6.81 -5.85 8.01
C LEU A 102 -7.31 -7.28 8.26
N GLN A 103 -6.46 -8.18 8.76
CA GLN A 103 -6.84 -9.55 9.09
C GLN A 103 -7.91 -9.63 10.20
N THR A 104 -7.90 -8.73 11.17
CA THR A 104 -8.87 -8.72 12.28
C THR A 104 -10.15 -7.95 11.97
N THR A 105 -10.09 -6.98 11.05
CA THR A 105 -11.22 -6.09 10.75
C THR A 105 -12.06 -6.56 9.56
N LEU A 106 -11.48 -7.31 8.61
CA LEU A 106 -12.16 -7.73 7.40
C LEU A 106 -12.72 -9.16 7.49
N PRO A 107 -13.84 -9.45 6.80
CA PRO A 107 -14.38 -10.81 6.73
C PRO A 107 -13.38 -11.80 6.11
N PRO A 108 -13.35 -13.07 6.56
CA PRO A 108 -12.45 -14.09 6.01
C PRO A 108 -12.58 -14.29 4.50
N SER A 109 -13.78 -14.11 3.93
CA SER A 109 -14.02 -14.21 2.48
C SER A 109 -13.32 -13.10 1.70
N VAL A 110 -13.30 -11.86 2.21
CA VAL A 110 -12.61 -10.73 1.60
C VAL A 110 -11.10 -10.95 1.62
N LEU A 111 -10.57 -11.40 2.77
CA LEU A 111 -9.15 -11.72 2.92
C LEU A 111 -8.73 -12.86 1.99
N ALA A 112 -9.49 -13.95 1.93
CA ALA A 112 -9.20 -15.08 1.04
C ALA A 112 -9.18 -14.65 -0.44
N SER A 113 -10.18 -13.87 -0.87
CA SER A 113 -10.21 -13.35 -2.25
C SER A 113 -9.00 -12.46 -2.55
N THR A 114 -8.62 -11.60 -1.61
CA THR A 114 -7.49 -10.68 -1.75
C THR A 114 -6.15 -11.41 -1.78
N TRP A 115 -5.96 -12.45 -0.95
CA TRP A 115 -4.71 -13.20 -0.91
C TRP A 115 -4.54 -14.06 -2.18
N SER A 116 -5.64 -14.53 -2.75
CA SER A 116 -5.64 -15.31 -3.98
C SER A 116 -5.14 -14.53 -5.20
N THR A 117 -5.19 -13.19 -5.17
CA THR A 117 -4.66 -12.35 -6.27
C THR A 117 -3.15 -12.14 -6.21
N LEU A 118 -2.51 -12.52 -5.10
CA LEU A 118 -1.07 -12.31 -4.89
C LEU A 118 -0.24 -13.37 -5.60
N GLN A 119 0.98 -12.99 -6.00
CA GLN A 119 1.95 -13.96 -6.51
C GLN A 119 2.41 -14.93 -5.41
N PRO A 120 2.87 -16.15 -5.74
CA PRO A 120 3.29 -17.14 -4.73
C PRO A 120 4.33 -16.61 -3.74
N GLN A 121 5.31 -15.84 -4.20
CA GLN A 121 6.33 -15.23 -3.33
C GLN A 121 5.72 -14.20 -2.37
N GLN A 122 4.77 -13.40 -2.84
CA GLN A 122 4.05 -12.42 -2.01
C GLN A 122 3.17 -13.11 -0.97
N GLN A 123 2.51 -14.22 -1.32
CA GLN A 123 1.72 -15.02 -0.37
C GLN A 123 2.60 -15.58 0.76
N LEU A 124 3.79 -16.10 0.43
CA LEU A 124 4.73 -16.62 1.43
C LEU A 124 5.23 -15.53 2.38
N ALA A 125 5.62 -14.37 1.83
CA ALA A 125 6.04 -13.23 2.64
C ALA A 125 4.92 -12.79 3.59
N LEU A 126 3.70 -12.66 3.06
CA LEU A 126 2.53 -12.28 3.84
C LEU A 126 2.21 -13.30 4.95
N GLN A 127 2.25 -14.61 4.64
CA GLN A 127 2.07 -15.67 5.64
C GLN A 127 3.13 -15.59 6.74
N SER A 128 4.42 -15.48 6.38
CA SER A 128 5.50 -15.41 7.37
C SER A 128 5.33 -14.26 8.37
N VAL A 129 4.86 -13.11 7.88
CA VAL A 129 4.70 -11.89 8.68
C VAL A 129 3.45 -11.94 9.56
N LEU A 130 2.39 -12.59 9.11
CA LEU A 130 1.13 -12.71 9.86
C LEU A 130 1.18 -13.82 10.92
N THR A 131 2.05 -14.82 10.76
CA THR A 131 2.22 -15.90 11.74
C THR A 131 3.35 -15.68 12.75
N SER A 132 4.17 -14.64 12.56
CA SER A 132 5.26 -14.26 13.49
C SER A 132 4.74 -13.44 14.66
#